data_AF-A0A662SFH0-F1
#
_entry.id   AF-A0A662SFH0-F1
#
_cell.length_a   1.000
_cell.length_b   1.000
_cell.length_c   1.000
_cell.angle_alpha   90.00
_cell.angle_beta   90.00
_cell.angle_gamma   90.00
#
_symmetry.space_group_name_H-M   'P 1'
#
loop_
_entity.id
_entity.type
_entity.pdbx_description
1 polymer ?
#
loop_
_entity_poly.entity_id
_entity_poly.type
_entity_poly.pdbx_seq_one_letter_code
_entity_poly.pdbx_strand_id
1 'polypeptide(L)'
;MNSELYTLSAEEEIIQRWKKNPMLVPRVHSVTLHICPGRSGEILQKASMILQELTNQKPVIHKAKRTIRNFGIRKGEPIAVSVTVRGKKALEVLDRIVEAVGRRIKAKSFDEFGNFSFGIK
;
A
#
# COMPACT_ATOMS: atom_id res chain seq x y z
N MET A 1 37.71 11.37 -34.95
CA MET A 1 36.91 10.19 -35.33
C MET A 1 36.36 9.59 -34.04
N ASN A 2 35.04 9.70 -33.89
CA ASN A 2 34.13 8.92 -33.05
C ASN A 2 34.37 8.94 -31.53
N SER A 3 33.70 9.84 -30.80
CA SER A 3 32.31 9.69 -30.35
C SER A 3 32.17 8.71 -29.17
N GLU A 4 32.84 9.01 -28.06
CA GLU A 4 32.39 8.56 -26.75
C GLU A 4 31.16 9.41 -26.38
N LEU A 5 30.02 8.96 -26.89
CA LEU A 5 28.72 9.49 -26.54
C LEU A 5 28.53 9.32 -25.03
N TYR A 6 28.48 10.44 -24.32
CA TYR A 6 27.98 10.53 -22.96
C TYR A 6 26.60 9.85 -22.90
N THR A 7 26.56 8.60 -22.46
CA THR A 7 25.32 7.96 -22.03
C THR A 7 24.87 8.73 -20.80
N LEU A 8 23.92 9.66 -20.97
CA LEU A 8 23.13 10.18 -19.86
C LEU A 8 22.70 8.97 -19.02
N SER A 9 22.92 9.04 -17.71
CA SER A 9 22.46 7.95 -16.86
C SER A 9 20.94 7.83 -17.04
N ALA A 10 20.40 6.61 -17.05
CA ALA A 10 18.95 6.40 -17.28
C ALA A 10 18.07 7.27 -16.36
N GLU A 11 18.59 7.66 -15.19
CA GLU A 11 17.98 8.58 -14.24
C GLU A 11 17.83 10.01 -14.78
N GLU A 12 18.86 10.54 -15.44
CA GLU A 12 18.87 11.88 -16.02
C GLU A 12 17.84 12.01 -17.14
N GLU A 13 17.68 10.97 -17.98
CA GLU A 13 16.66 10.92 -19.02
C GLU A 13 15.24 10.94 -18.44
N ILE A 14 15.00 10.18 -17.36
CA ILE A 14 13.72 10.16 -16.65
C ILE A 14 13.40 11.53 -16.07
N ILE A 15 14.37 12.20 -15.45
CA ILE A 15 14.20 13.53 -14.87
C ILE A 15 13.92 14.57 -15.96
N GLN A 16 14.61 14.52 -17.11
CA GLN A 16 14.34 15.40 -18.25
C GLN A 16 12.94 15.17 -18.81
N ARG A 17 12.50 13.92 -18.89
CA ARG A 17 11.14 13.56 -19.31
C ARG A 17 10.08 14.14 -18.36
N TRP A 18 10.32 14.11 -17.05
CA TRP A 18 9.45 14.74 -16.05
C TRP A 18 9.43 16.26 -16.13
N LYS A 19 10.59 16.91 -16.38
CA LYS A 19 10.66 18.36 -16.58
C LYS A 19 9.86 18.81 -17.81
N LYS A 20 9.88 18.01 -18.88
CA LYS A 20 9.12 18.30 -20.12
C LYS A 20 7.61 18.21 -19.91
N ASN A 21 7.12 17.28 -19.08
CA ASN A 21 5.70 17.14 -18.80
C ASN A 21 5.46 16.91 -17.30
N PRO A 22 4.95 17.93 -16.57
CA PRO A 22 4.68 17.85 -15.13
C PRO A 22 3.69 16.73 -14.72
N MET A 23 2.85 16.25 -15.64
CA MET A 23 1.93 15.13 -15.35
C MET A 23 2.64 13.77 -15.30
N LEU A 24 3.87 13.66 -15.81
CA LEU A 24 4.66 12.42 -15.75
C LEU A 24 5.37 12.23 -14.41
N VAL A 25 5.40 13.26 -13.55
CA VAL A 25 6.02 13.18 -12.23
C VAL A 25 5.25 12.15 -11.38
N PRO A 26 5.91 11.11 -10.85
CA PRO A 26 5.25 10.11 -10.01
C PRO A 26 4.75 10.74 -8.72
N ARG A 27 3.54 10.33 -8.31
CA ARG A 27 2.89 10.79 -7.08
C ARG A 27 2.29 9.60 -6.36
N VAL A 28 2.25 9.67 -5.04
CA VAL A 28 1.53 8.67 -4.23
C VAL A 28 0.03 8.87 -4.45
N HIS A 29 -0.61 7.91 -5.12
CA HIS A 29 -2.06 7.96 -5.38
C HIS A 29 -2.88 7.68 -4.13
N SER A 30 -2.60 6.54 -3.47
CA SER A 30 -3.29 6.10 -2.28
C SER A 30 -2.47 5.08 -1.51
N VAL A 31 -2.63 5.04 -0.19
CA VAL A 31 -2.09 4.00 0.68
C VAL A 31 -3.26 3.22 1.25
N THR A 32 -3.27 1.91 1.05
CA THR A 32 -4.31 1.02 1.57
C THR A 32 -3.72 0.11 2.63
N LEU A 33 -4.29 0.16 3.83
CA LEU A 33 -3.97 -0.75 4.93
C LEU A 33 -5.05 -1.81 5.00
N HIS A 34 -4.65 -3.07 5.04
CA HIS A 34 -5.56 -4.19 5.00
C HIS A 34 -5.17 -5.23 6.05
N ILE A 35 -6.09 -5.57 6.94
CA ILE A 35 -5.91 -6.59 7.97
C ILE A 35 -6.97 -7.68 7.77
N CYS A 36 -6.51 -8.92 7.62
CA CYS A 36 -7.37 -10.09 7.44
C CYS A 36 -7.09 -11.13 8.54
N PRO A 37 -7.84 -11.11 9.66
CA PRO A 37 -7.73 -12.15 10.68
C PRO A 37 -8.30 -13.51 10.25
N GLY A 38 -9.11 -13.56 9.17
CA GLY A 38 -9.66 -14.82 8.65
C GLY A 38 -10.78 -15.42 9.50
N ARG A 39 -11.19 -14.75 10.58
CA ARG A 39 -12.28 -15.16 11.49
C ARG A 39 -13.06 -13.92 11.94
N SER A 40 -14.36 -14.10 12.19
CA SER A 40 -15.18 -13.08 12.81
C SER A 40 -14.95 -13.00 14.33
N GLY A 41 -15.52 -11.98 14.97
CA GLY A 41 -15.50 -11.81 16.43
C GLY A 41 -14.63 -10.64 16.90
N GLU A 42 -14.14 -10.73 18.13
CA GLU A 42 -13.43 -9.64 18.82
C GLU A 42 -12.13 -9.22 18.14
N ILE A 43 -11.41 -10.17 17.53
CA ILE A 43 -10.15 -9.89 16.83
C ILE A 43 -10.37 -8.90 15.69
N LEU A 44 -11.49 -9.02 14.98
CA LEU A 44 -11.85 -8.10 13.90
C LEU A 44 -12.16 -6.69 14.44
N GLN A 45 -12.85 -6.61 15.58
CA GLN A 45 -13.15 -5.32 16.22
C GLN A 45 -11.87 -4.64 16.71
N LYS A 46 -10.95 -5.39 17.34
CA LYS A 46 -9.63 -4.90 17.74
C LYS A 46 -8.83 -4.40 16.54
N ALA A 47 -8.79 -5.16 15.44
CA ALA A 47 -8.14 -4.73 14.20
C ALA A 47 -8.76 -3.43 13.64
N SER A 48 -10.08 -3.29 13.71
CA SER A 48 -10.77 -2.06 13.32
C SER A 48 -10.38 -0.87 14.19
N MET A 49 -10.28 -1.05 15.51
CA MET A 49 -9.87 0.02 16.43
C MET A 49 -8.43 0.45 16.16
N ILE A 50 -7.51 -0.50 15.96
CA ILE A 50 -6.10 -0.22 15.65
C ILE A 50 -5.98 0.60 14.35
N LEU A 51 -6.69 0.20 13.29
CA LEU A 51 -6.67 0.94 12.03
C LEU A 51 -7.24 2.34 12.16
N GLN A 52 -8.29 2.49 12.97
CA GLN A 52 -8.89 3.79 13.24
C GLN A 52 -7.94 4.71 14.00
N GLU A 53 -7.21 4.20 14.98
CA GLU A 53 -6.22 4.95 15.75
C GLU A 53 -5.02 5.37 14.89
N LEU A 54 -4.51 4.47 14.05
CA LEU A 54 -3.37 4.75 13.18
C LEU A 54 -3.67 5.81 12.10
N THR A 55 -4.87 5.73 11.50
CA THR A 55 -5.23 6.53 10.32
C THR A 55 -6.17 7.69 10.63
N ASN A 56 -6.78 7.75 11.81
CA ASN A 56 -7.87 8.67 12.16
C ASN A 56 -9.02 8.65 11.14
N GLN A 57 -9.24 7.50 10.51
CA GLN A 57 -10.31 7.28 9.54
C GLN A 57 -11.12 6.06 9.94
N LYS A 58 -12.43 6.13 9.70
CA LYS A 58 -13.31 4.99 9.95
C LYS A 58 -12.99 3.90 8.92
N PRO A 59 -12.53 2.71 9.36
CA PRO A 59 -12.20 1.65 8.43
C PRO A 59 -13.47 0.96 7.91
N VAL A 60 -13.33 0.28 6.78
CA VAL A 60 -14.40 -0.46 6.10
C VAL A 60 -14.28 -1.95 6.44
N ILE A 61 -15.38 -2.55 6.89
CA ILE A 61 -15.47 -3.99 7.17
C ILE A 61 -15.88 -4.71 5.89
N HIS A 62 -15.08 -5.70 5.50
CA HIS A 62 -15.32 -6.57 4.35
C HIS A 62 -16.02 -7.86 4.77
N LYS A 63 -17.11 -8.16 4.07
CA LYS A 63 -17.90 -9.38 4.26
C LYS A 63 -17.50 -10.45 3.25
N ALA A 64 -17.60 -11.72 3.65
CA ALA A 64 -17.35 -12.87 2.79
C ALA A 64 -18.29 -12.90 1.59
N LYS A 65 -17.74 -12.98 0.37
CA LYS A 65 -18.55 -13.16 -0.84
C LYS A 65 -19.07 -14.59 -1.01
N ARG A 66 -18.30 -15.59 -0.55
CA ARG A 66 -18.58 -17.02 -0.71
C ARG A 66 -18.35 -17.75 0.61
N THR A 67 -19.09 -18.84 0.81
CA THR A 67 -18.85 -19.79 1.90
C THR A 67 -17.71 -20.72 1.50
N ILE A 68 -16.68 -20.85 2.35
CA ILE A 68 -15.55 -21.77 2.12
C ILE A 68 -15.37 -22.62 3.38
N ARG A 69 -15.76 -23.90 3.29
CA ARG A 69 -15.81 -24.82 4.44
C ARG A 69 -14.43 -25.06 5.06
N ASN A 70 -13.37 -25.11 4.25
CA ASN A 70 -11.99 -25.34 4.72
C ASN A 70 -11.50 -24.23 5.66
N PHE A 71 -11.98 -23.00 5.48
CA PHE A 71 -11.64 -21.86 6.34
C PHE A 71 -12.68 -21.60 7.44
N GLY A 72 -13.77 -22.39 7.49
CA GLY A 72 -14.87 -22.18 8.43
C GLY A 72 -15.70 -20.91 8.15
N ILE A 73 -15.58 -20.31 6.97
CA ILE A 73 -16.16 -19.01 6.64
C ILE A 73 -17.54 -19.18 6.00
N ARG A 74 -18.53 -18.42 6.50
CA ARG A 74 -19.87 -18.35 5.90
C ARG A 74 -20.05 -17.09 5.05
N LYS A 75 -20.87 -17.18 3.99
CA LYS A 75 -21.24 -16.02 3.16
C LYS A 75 -21.86 -14.92 4.03
N GLY A 76 -21.40 -13.68 3.84
CA GLY A 76 -21.88 -12.51 4.58
C GLY A 76 -21.18 -12.27 5.92
N GLU A 77 -20.33 -13.18 6.37
CA GLU A 77 -19.57 -13.05 7.61
C GLU A 77 -18.48 -11.96 7.47
N PRO A 78 -18.29 -11.08 8.47
CA PRO A 78 -17.25 -10.06 8.42
C PRO A 78 -15.87 -10.70 8.72
N ILE A 79 -14.90 -10.53 7.82
CA ILE A 79 -13.62 -11.26 7.85
C ILE A 79 -12.41 -10.36 7.85
N ALA A 80 -12.49 -9.22 7.16
CA ALA A 80 -11.36 -8.34 6.97
C ALA A 80 -11.77 -6.89 7.20
N VAL A 81 -10.79 -6.06 7.51
CA VAL A 81 -10.95 -4.63 7.67
C VAL A 81 -9.89 -3.93 6.84
N SER A 82 -10.27 -2.88 6.13
CA SER A 82 -9.33 -2.05 5.40
C SER A 82 -9.62 -0.57 5.53
N VAL A 83 -8.60 0.24 5.32
CA VAL A 83 -8.71 1.69 5.22
C VAL A 83 -7.83 2.17 4.07
N THR A 84 -8.37 3.06 3.24
CA THR A 84 -7.63 3.67 2.13
C THR A 84 -7.48 5.15 2.41
N VAL A 85 -6.24 5.57 2.59
CA VAL A 85 -5.87 6.97 2.84
C VAL A 85 -5.35 7.59 1.55
N ARG A 86 -5.74 8.83 1.27
CA ARG A 86 -5.37 9.59 0.07
C ARG A 86 -4.87 10.99 0.44
N GLY A 87 -4.18 11.63 -0.50
CA GLY A 87 -3.68 13.00 -0.32
C GLY A 87 -2.54 13.10 0.71
N LYS A 88 -2.46 14.23 1.43
CA LYS A 88 -1.37 14.52 2.37
C LYS A 88 -1.25 13.47 3.49
N LYS A 89 -2.40 13.01 4.02
CA LYS A 89 -2.45 11.96 5.05
C LYS A 89 -1.80 10.65 4.59
N ALA A 90 -1.84 10.34 3.29
CA ALA A 90 -1.22 9.13 2.78
C ALA A 90 0.32 9.17 2.90
N LEU A 91 0.93 10.36 2.73
CA LEU A 91 2.37 10.55 2.89
C LEU A 91 2.78 10.40 4.36
N GLU A 92 2.01 11.00 5.28
CA GLU A 92 2.24 10.89 6.73
C GLU A 92 2.08 9.45 7.24
N VAL A 93 1.07 8.73 6.74
CA VAL A 93 0.86 7.32 7.07
C VAL A 93 1.99 6.47 6.48
N LEU A 94 2.41 6.75 5.24
CA LEU A 94 3.49 6.01 4.60
C LEU A 94 4.80 6.15 5.36
N ASP A 95 5.20 7.37 5.73
CA ASP A 95 6.45 7.60 6.45
C ASP A 95 6.48 6.87 7.81
N ARG A 96 5.39 6.96 8.58
CA ARG A 96 5.23 6.23 9.85
C ARG A 96 5.34 4.72 9.69
N ILE A 97 4.77 4.16 8.61
CA ILE A 97 4.83 2.71 8.38
C ILE A 97 6.23 2.29 7.92
N VAL A 98 6.85 3.07 7.03
CA VAL A 98 8.19 2.77 6.53
C VAL A 98 9.21 2.85 7.67
N GLU A 99 9.02 3.76 8.63
CA GLU A 99 9.77 3.79 9.88
C GLU A 99 9.58 2.52 10.72
N ALA A 100 8.35 2.02 10.87
CA ALA A 100 8.07 0.78 11.60
C ALA A 100 8.75 -0.46 10.99
N VAL A 101 9.02 -0.45 9.68
CA VAL A 101 9.76 -1.51 8.95
C VAL A 101 11.28 -1.24 8.89
N GLY A 102 11.76 -0.22 9.60
CA GLY A 102 13.18 0.14 9.63
C GLY A 102 13.70 0.70 8.30
N ARG A 103 12.82 1.36 7.53
CA ARG A 103 13.09 1.93 6.21
C ARG A 103 13.67 0.95 5.18
N ARG A 104 13.41 -0.35 5.37
CA ARG A 104 13.91 -1.44 4.52
C ARG A 104 12.77 -2.11 3.77
N ILE A 105 12.67 -1.83 2.48
CA ILE A 105 11.73 -2.50 1.57
C ILE A 105 12.55 -3.38 0.62
N LYS A 106 12.17 -4.65 0.49
CA LYS A 106 12.83 -5.57 -0.45
C LYS A 106 12.47 -5.16 -1.88
N ALA A 107 13.43 -5.23 -2.81
CA ALA A 107 13.17 -4.95 -4.22
C ALA A 107 12.05 -5.83 -4.81
N LYS A 108 11.91 -7.08 -4.33
CA LYS A 108 10.84 -8.01 -4.73
C LYS A 108 9.42 -7.57 -4.33
N SER A 109 9.29 -6.58 -3.45
CA SER A 109 7.99 -6.03 -3.04
C SER A 109 7.44 -5.01 -4.02
N PHE A 110 8.23 -4.59 -5.01
CA PHE A 110 7.81 -3.66 -6.06
C PHE A 110 7.33 -4.42 -7.29
N ASP A 111 6.21 -3.97 -7.84
CA ASP A 111 5.64 -4.46 -9.09
C ASP A 111 6.22 -3.68 -10.28
N GLU A 112 6.10 -4.25 -11.48
CA GLU A 112 6.55 -3.64 -12.75
C GLU A 112 5.88 -2.28 -13.05
N PHE A 113 4.71 -2.03 -12.44
CA PHE A 113 3.93 -0.80 -12.63
C PHE A 113 4.22 0.29 -11.60
N GLY A 114 5.22 0.11 -10.72
CA GLY A 114 5.60 1.11 -9.71
C GLY A 114 4.73 1.12 -8.45
N ASN A 115 3.92 0.09 -8.25
CA ASN A 115 3.26 -0.17 -6.97
C ASN A 115 4.17 -1.01 -6.07
N PHE A 116 3.93 -0.99 -4.76
CA PHE A 116 4.61 -1.91 -3.85
C PHE A 116 3.70 -2.34 -2.70
N SER A 117 3.96 -3.54 -2.20
CA SER A 117 3.25 -4.10 -1.06
C SER A 117 4.19 -4.89 -0.15
N PHE A 118 3.97 -4.78 1.15
CA PHE A 118 4.71 -5.54 2.16
C PHE A 118 3.79 -5.90 3.32
N GLY A 119 4.08 -7.05 3.94
CA GLY A 119 3.40 -7.50 5.14
C GLY A 119 4.15 -7.04 6.39
N ILE A 120 3.40 -6.65 7.42
CA ILE A 120 3.91 -6.43 8.77
C ILE A 120 3.44 -7.64 9.59
N LYS A 121 4.36 -8.24 10.35
CA LYS A 121 4.09 -9.40 11.20
C LYS A 121 4.07 -8.99 12.66
#